data_AF-A0A329R7A3-F1
#
_entry.id   AF-A0A329R7A3-F1
#
_cell.length_a   1.000
_cell.length_b   1.000
_cell.length_c   1.000
_cell.angle_alpha   90.00
_cell.angle_beta   90.00
_cell.angle_gamma   90.00
#
_symmetry.space_group_name_H-M   'P 1'
#
loop_
_entity.id
_entity.type
_entity.pdbx_description
1 polymer ?
#
loop_
_entity_poly.entity_id
_entity_poly.type
_entity_poly.pdbx_seq_one_letter_code
_entity_poly.pdbx_strand_id
1 'polypeptide(L)'
;QDGAAFTFGYATNADGSPAIGEGLDDDPTIVGISAPYMMKMLRYAASYVFHIDTTYKLDLSGYPVLVVGVSDRSRSFHPVALFVMSQQTGELIGNALHSLFDKYKAITGEFPTIRYCMGDADKAQFNAIVEITTSKHPDNGPLLYLMCFFHVVKNVADRVSSLSVEAVSLGFKHLYQMHYSKDSTEFT
;
A
#
# COMPACT_ATOMS: atom_id res chain seq x y z
N GLN A 1 -2.26 25.61 1.95
CA GLN A 1 -3.23 25.46 0.83
C GLN A 1 -3.45 23.98 0.62
N ASP A 2 -4.69 23.52 0.44
CA ASP A 2 -5.01 22.08 0.52
C ASP A 2 -4.48 21.26 -0.66
N GLY A 3 -4.28 21.90 -1.83
CA GLY A 3 -3.82 21.25 -3.08
C GLY A 3 -2.32 21.33 -3.37
N ALA A 4 -1.54 22.04 -2.55
CA ALA A 4 -0.11 22.17 -2.77
C ALA A 4 0.62 20.87 -2.40
N ALA A 5 1.36 20.30 -3.34
CA ALA A 5 2.16 19.11 -3.08
C ALA A 5 3.29 19.42 -2.07
N PHE A 6 3.64 18.43 -1.27
CA PHE A 6 4.77 18.45 -0.37
C PHE A 6 5.49 17.10 -0.38
N THR A 7 6.75 17.15 0.05
CA THR A 7 7.58 15.96 0.23
C THR A 7 7.82 15.67 1.71
N PHE A 8 8.02 14.41 2.05
CA PHE A 8 8.22 13.92 3.43
C PHE A 8 8.90 12.54 3.44
N GLY A 9 9.12 11.96 4.62
CA GLY A 9 9.63 10.59 4.75
C GLY A 9 11.16 10.45 4.82
N TYR A 10 11.90 11.45 4.34
CA TYR A 10 13.34 11.56 4.55
C TYR A 10 13.69 12.16 5.92
N ALA A 11 14.91 11.91 6.38
CA ALA A 11 15.50 12.59 7.53
C ALA A 11 15.83 14.05 7.20
N THR A 12 16.07 14.87 8.21
CA THR A 12 16.47 16.27 8.04
C THR A 12 17.84 16.52 8.67
N ASN A 13 18.68 17.26 7.96
CA ASN A 13 19.94 17.77 8.50
C ASN A 13 19.69 18.79 9.62
N ALA A 14 20.75 19.14 10.35
CA ALA A 14 20.68 20.12 11.45
C ALA A 14 20.19 21.52 11.00
N ASP A 15 20.41 21.87 9.73
CA ASP A 15 19.95 23.12 9.12
C ASP A 15 18.51 23.04 8.57
N GLY A 16 17.84 21.91 8.73
CA GLY A 16 16.48 21.66 8.26
C GLY A 16 16.38 21.26 6.78
N SER A 17 17.50 21.14 6.06
CA SER A 17 17.49 20.63 4.69
C SER A 17 17.18 19.12 4.65
N PRO A 18 16.56 18.61 3.56
CA PRO A 18 16.37 17.18 3.37
C PRO A 18 17.71 16.42 3.37
N ALA A 19 17.81 15.40 4.21
CA ALA A 19 18.87 14.39 4.18
C ALA A 19 18.35 13.17 3.42
N ILE A 20 18.60 13.15 2.11
CA ILE A 20 18.18 12.09 1.20
C ILE A 20 19.39 11.19 0.93
N GLY A 21 19.27 9.89 1.22
CA GLY A 21 20.36 8.94 1.00
C GLY A 21 20.66 8.71 -0.48
N GLU A 22 21.88 8.26 -0.77
CA GLU A 22 22.42 8.01 -2.11
C GLU A 22 21.78 6.80 -2.83
N GLY A 23 20.99 6.00 -2.10
CA GLY A 23 20.28 4.84 -2.63
C GLY A 23 21.04 3.53 -2.46
N LEU A 24 22.09 3.53 -1.64
CA LEU A 24 22.86 2.36 -1.24
C LEU A 24 22.11 1.56 -0.16
N ASP A 25 22.55 0.33 0.08
CA ASP A 25 21.94 -0.54 1.11
C ASP A 25 22.04 0.09 2.51
N ASP A 26 23.17 0.74 2.82
CA ASP A 26 23.47 1.42 4.09
C ASP A 26 23.09 2.91 4.09
N ASP A 27 22.74 3.48 2.93
CA ASP A 27 22.25 4.85 2.79
C ASP A 27 21.04 4.94 1.83
N PRO A 28 19.87 4.40 2.23
CA PRO A 28 18.71 4.34 1.36
C PRO A 28 18.10 5.69 1.02
N THR A 29 17.60 5.80 -0.21
CA THR A 29 16.73 6.90 -0.62
C THR A 29 15.29 6.59 -0.22
N ILE A 30 14.62 7.52 0.48
CA ILE A 30 13.17 7.51 0.69
C ILE A 30 12.59 8.92 0.54
N VAL A 31 11.64 9.09 -0.37
CA VAL A 31 10.94 10.37 -0.56
C VAL A 31 9.46 10.12 -0.80
N GLY A 32 8.65 10.47 0.19
CA GLY A 32 7.20 10.53 0.13
C GLY A 32 6.73 11.82 -0.54
N ILE A 33 5.69 11.72 -1.37
CA ILE A 33 5.06 12.82 -2.09
C ILE A 33 3.55 12.73 -1.85
N SER A 34 2.93 13.84 -1.43
CA SER A 34 1.49 13.93 -1.22
C SER A 34 1.02 15.39 -1.30
N ALA A 35 -0.28 15.62 -1.14
CA ALA A 35 -0.88 16.92 -0.91
C ALA A 35 -1.83 16.81 0.29
N PRO A 36 -2.11 17.91 1.03
CA PRO A 36 -2.94 17.83 2.24
C PRO A 36 -4.31 17.18 2.01
N TYR A 37 -4.97 17.46 0.88
CA TYR A 37 -6.25 16.83 0.53
C TYR A 37 -6.12 15.31 0.32
N MET A 38 -5.04 14.86 -0.33
CA MET A 38 -4.76 13.44 -0.57
C MET A 38 -4.50 12.72 0.75
N MET A 39 -3.64 13.29 1.60
CA MET A 39 -3.33 12.75 2.91
C MET A 39 -4.60 12.58 3.76
N LYS A 40 -5.49 13.57 3.76
CA LYS A 40 -6.76 13.53 4.48
C LYS A 40 -7.71 12.43 4.01
N MET A 41 -7.52 11.82 2.84
CA MET A 41 -8.33 10.67 2.40
C MET A 41 -8.12 9.44 3.29
N LEU A 42 -7.01 9.38 4.02
CA LEU A 42 -6.71 8.28 4.94
C LEU A 42 -7.73 8.15 6.09
N ARG A 43 -8.52 9.20 6.37
CA ARG A 43 -9.67 9.15 7.30
C ARG A 43 -10.70 8.08 6.93
N TYR A 44 -10.77 7.69 5.66
CA TYR A 44 -11.71 6.69 5.17
C TYR A 44 -11.20 5.25 5.35
N ALA A 45 -9.91 5.04 5.67
CA ALA A 45 -9.31 3.71 5.82
C ALA A 45 -9.86 2.91 7.04
N ALA A 46 -10.60 3.57 7.93
CA ALA A 46 -11.30 2.92 9.03
C ALA A 46 -12.51 2.09 8.54
N SER A 47 -13.15 2.52 7.45
CA SER A 47 -14.37 1.91 6.92
C SER A 47 -14.19 1.29 5.54
N TYR A 48 -13.15 1.69 4.81
CA TYR A 48 -12.89 1.26 3.45
C TYR A 48 -11.48 0.69 3.29
N VAL A 49 -11.24 0.05 2.14
CA VAL A 49 -9.98 -0.64 1.86
C VAL A 49 -8.86 0.38 1.64
N PHE A 50 -7.87 0.33 2.50
CA PHE A 50 -6.56 0.91 2.25
C PHE A 50 -5.78 0.00 1.31
N HIS A 51 -5.13 0.57 0.30
CA HIS A 51 -4.29 -0.15 -0.64
C HIS A 51 -2.84 0.22 -0.42
N ILE A 52 -1.98 -0.79 -0.52
CA ILE A 52 -0.52 -0.67 -0.55
C ILE A 52 0.00 -1.52 -1.71
N ASP A 53 0.77 -0.92 -2.61
CA ASP A 53 1.35 -1.67 -3.72
C ASP A 53 2.69 -1.06 -4.12
N THR A 54 3.64 -1.90 -4.55
CA THR A 54 4.93 -1.41 -5.04
C THR A 54 5.00 -1.60 -6.55
N THR A 55 5.17 -0.50 -7.27
CA THR A 55 5.28 -0.50 -8.72
C THR A 55 6.67 -0.07 -9.16
N TYR A 56 7.11 -0.58 -10.31
CA TYR A 56 8.42 -0.31 -10.90
C TYR A 56 8.23 0.52 -12.17
N LYS A 57 9.29 1.21 -12.62
CA LYS A 57 9.34 1.99 -13.87
C LYS A 57 8.53 3.30 -13.86
N LEU A 58 8.36 3.92 -12.68
CA LEU A 58 7.75 5.26 -12.58
C LEU A 58 8.79 6.38 -12.49
N ASP A 59 10.05 6.05 -12.26
CA ASP A 59 11.18 6.97 -12.18
C ASP A 59 12.28 6.59 -13.18
N LEU A 60 13.15 7.55 -13.49
CA LEU A 60 14.26 7.36 -14.44
C LEU A 60 15.37 6.47 -13.89
N SER A 61 15.47 6.32 -12.57
CA SER A 61 16.49 5.51 -11.89
C SER A 61 16.05 4.04 -11.74
N GLY A 62 14.79 3.72 -12.02
CA GLY A 62 14.22 2.37 -11.88
C GLY A 62 13.90 1.98 -10.44
N TYR A 63 13.86 2.94 -9.52
CA TYR A 63 13.51 2.74 -8.12
C TYR A 63 12.07 2.26 -7.94
N PRO A 64 11.82 1.35 -6.97
CA PRO A 64 10.46 1.01 -6.60
C PRO A 64 9.71 2.25 -6.08
N VAL A 65 8.45 2.38 -6.50
CA VAL A 65 7.52 3.37 -5.97
C VAL A 65 6.43 2.66 -5.20
N LEU A 66 6.37 2.90 -3.89
CA LEU A 66 5.26 2.45 -3.05
C LEU A 66 4.09 3.41 -3.24
N VAL A 67 2.97 2.89 -3.70
CA VAL A 67 1.71 3.61 -3.87
C VAL A 67 0.79 3.24 -2.72
N VAL A 68 0.26 4.25 -2.04
CA VAL A 68 -0.77 4.05 -1.01
C VAL A 68 -2.00 4.89 -1.31
N GLY A 69 -3.17 4.34 -1.01
CA GLY A 69 -4.43 5.04 -1.21
C GLY A 69 -5.61 4.32 -0.60
N VAL A 70 -6.81 4.87 -0.78
CA VAL A 70 -8.05 4.31 -0.23
C VAL A 70 -9.07 4.17 -1.35
N SER A 71 -9.76 3.03 -1.41
CA SER A 71 -10.91 2.89 -2.31
C SER A 71 -12.17 3.43 -1.67
N ASP A 72 -13.00 4.13 -2.43
CA ASP A 72 -14.32 4.54 -1.98
C ASP A 72 -15.39 3.45 -2.17
N ARG A 73 -16.62 3.76 -1.76
CA ARG A 73 -17.79 2.87 -1.91
C ARG A 73 -18.14 2.55 -3.36
N SER A 74 -17.75 3.40 -4.31
CA SER A 74 -17.90 3.17 -5.74
C SER A 74 -16.73 2.39 -6.34
N ARG A 75 -15.80 1.89 -5.49
CA ARG A 75 -14.58 1.18 -5.88
C ARG A 75 -13.62 2.02 -6.72
N SER A 76 -13.67 3.34 -6.57
CA SER A 76 -12.70 4.25 -7.16
C SER A 76 -11.50 4.41 -6.21
N PHE A 77 -10.30 4.29 -6.76
CA PHE A 77 -9.06 4.44 -6.00
C PHE A 77 -8.71 5.92 -5.83
N HIS A 78 -8.45 6.34 -4.59
CA HIS A 78 -8.01 7.69 -4.25
C HIS A 78 -6.58 7.64 -3.70
N PRO A 79 -5.58 8.15 -4.42
CA PRO A 79 -4.20 8.14 -3.95
C PRO A 79 -4.04 9.02 -2.70
N VAL A 80 -3.29 8.52 -1.74
CA VAL A 80 -2.95 9.22 -0.49
C VAL A 80 -1.51 9.72 -0.54
N ALA A 81 -0.57 8.87 -0.94
CA ALA A 81 0.83 9.23 -1.10
C ALA A 81 1.55 8.27 -2.07
N LEU A 82 2.67 8.74 -2.59
CA LEU A 82 3.64 7.96 -3.35
C LEU A 82 4.98 8.04 -2.63
N PHE A 83 5.69 6.93 -2.47
CA PHE A 83 7.06 6.94 -1.94
C PHE A 83 8.02 6.40 -2.98
N VAL A 84 8.98 7.21 -3.40
CA VAL A 84 10.14 6.74 -4.16
C VAL A 84 11.13 6.18 -3.16
N MET A 85 11.50 4.91 -3.33
CA MET A 85 12.40 4.19 -2.43
C MET A 85 13.51 3.54 -3.23
N SER A 86 14.77 3.58 -2.78
CA SER A 86 15.85 2.89 -3.52
C SER A 86 15.74 1.36 -3.47
N GLN A 87 15.01 0.83 -2.48
CA GLN A 87 14.89 -0.61 -2.22
C GLN A 87 13.51 -0.98 -1.63
N GLN A 88 13.08 -2.22 -1.84
CA GLN A 88 11.80 -2.75 -1.31
C GLN A 88 12.06 -3.65 -0.09
N THR A 89 12.74 -3.11 0.93
CA THR A 89 12.97 -3.83 2.20
C THR A 89 11.85 -3.58 3.20
N GLY A 90 11.65 -4.50 4.14
CA GLY A 90 10.65 -4.33 5.21
C GLY A 90 10.91 -3.10 6.08
N GLU A 91 12.17 -2.78 6.31
CA GLU A 91 12.57 -1.57 7.04
C GLU A 91 12.16 -0.30 6.29
N LEU A 92 12.48 -0.19 4.98
CA LEU A 92 12.20 1.02 4.23
C LEU A 92 10.70 1.22 3.99
N ILE A 93 9.96 0.13 3.76
CA ILE A 93 8.49 0.15 3.73
C ILE A 93 7.93 0.58 5.10
N GLY A 94 8.45 0.05 6.20
CA GLY A 94 8.09 0.46 7.56
C GLY A 94 8.29 1.96 7.79
N ASN A 95 9.47 2.48 7.42
CA ASN A 95 9.79 3.91 7.51
C ASN A 95 8.83 4.77 6.68
N ALA A 96 8.47 4.33 5.47
CA ALA A 96 7.46 4.99 4.65
C ALA A 96 6.11 5.06 5.36
N LEU A 97 5.62 3.95 5.91
CA LEU A 97 4.34 3.89 6.61
C LEU A 97 4.33 4.67 7.93
N HIS A 98 5.42 4.64 8.71
CA HIS A 98 5.57 5.49 9.89
C HIS A 98 5.48 6.98 9.52
N SER A 99 6.21 7.39 8.49
CA SER A 99 6.19 8.77 8.02
C SER A 99 4.81 9.19 7.49
N LEU A 100 4.07 8.27 6.87
CA LEU A 100 2.69 8.49 6.43
C LEU A 100 1.78 8.79 7.64
N PHE A 101 1.83 7.96 8.67
CA PHE A 101 1.01 8.10 9.88
C PHE A 101 1.34 9.39 10.64
N ASP A 102 2.63 9.67 10.82
CA ASP A 102 3.08 10.88 11.51
C ASP A 102 2.73 12.14 10.71
N LYS A 103 2.83 12.11 9.37
CA LYS A 103 2.41 13.22 8.51
C LYS A 103 0.91 13.44 8.53
N TYR A 104 0.11 12.36 8.49
CA TYR A 104 -1.34 12.45 8.64
C TYR A 104 -1.69 13.11 9.98
N LYS A 105 -1.11 12.64 11.09
CA LYS A 105 -1.30 13.24 12.42
C LYS A 105 -0.90 14.70 12.49
N ALA A 106 0.22 15.08 11.87
CA ALA A 106 0.65 16.47 11.82
C ALA A 106 -0.37 17.37 11.09
N ILE A 107 -1.12 16.82 10.13
CA ILE A 107 -2.12 17.56 9.34
C ILE A 107 -3.50 17.56 10.02
N THR A 108 -3.90 16.47 10.67
CA THR A 108 -5.27 16.25 11.17
C THR A 108 -5.39 16.31 12.69
N GLY A 109 -4.29 16.12 13.42
CA GLY A 109 -4.24 16.03 14.89
C GLY A 109 -4.36 14.60 15.44
N GLU A 110 -4.69 13.60 14.61
CA GLU A 110 -4.95 12.22 15.04
C GLU A 110 -4.23 11.20 14.16
N PHE A 111 -3.95 9.99 14.68
CA PHE A 111 -3.41 8.91 13.85
C PHE A 111 -4.53 8.25 13.03
N PRO A 112 -4.26 7.82 11.79
CA PRO A 112 -5.27 7.15 10.97
C PRO A 112 -5.54 5.73 11.50
N THR A 113 -6.79 5.27 11.38
CA THR A 113 -7.16 3.87 11.64
C THR A 113 -7.26 3.12 10.32
N ILE A 114 -6.63 1.95 10.22
CA ILE A 114 -6.73 1.08 9.05
C ILE A 114 -7.37 -0.24 9.47
N ARG A 115 -8.59 -0.51 8.97
CA ARG A 115 -9.33 -1.75 9.30
C ARG A 115 -9.08 -2.86 8.29
N TYR A 116 -9.01 -2.48 7.01
CA TYR A 116 -8.84 -3.35 5.86
C TYR A 116 -7.65 -2.86 5.04
N CYS A 117 -6.66 -3.71 4.82
CA CYS A 117 -5.53 -3.40 3.95
C CYS A 117 -5.50 -4.41 2.81
N MET A 118 -5.44 -3.94 1.57
CA MET A 118 -5.21 -4.76 0.39
C MET A 118 -3.83 -4.47 -0.18
N GLY A 119 -3.03 -5.50 -0.34
CA GLY A 119 -1.72 -5.37 -0.96
C GLY A 119 -1.31 -6.61 -1.73
N ASP A 120 -0.07 -6.62 -2.19
CA ASP A 120 0.51 -7.83 -2.78
C ASP A 120 0.70 -8.91 -1.71
N ALA A 121 0.96 -10.14 -2.15
CA ALA A 121 1.38 -11.25 -1.31
C ALA A 121 2.86 -11.11 -0.89
N ASP A 122 3.28 -9.90 -0.52
CA ASP A 122 4.62 -9.57 -0.08
C ASP A 122 4.71 -9.55 1.45
N LYS A 123 5.66 -10.32 1.99
CA LYS A 123 5.83 -10.49 3.44
C LYS A 123 6.31 -9.20 4.10
N ALA A 124 7.12 -8.40 3.41
CA ALA A 124 7.64 -7.15 3.94
C ALA A 124 6.52 -6.11 4.11
N GLN A 125 5.68 -5.92 3.08
CA GLN A 125 4.47 -5.08 3.16
C GLN A 125 3.52 -5.56 4.27
N PHE A 126 3.23 -6.86 4.34
CA PHE A 126 2.36 -7.44 5.37
C PHE A 126 2.88 -7.15 6.79
N ASN A 127 4.15 -7.45 7.05
CA ASN A 127 4.74 -7.23 8.38
C ASN A 127 4.72 -5.75 8.76
N ALA A 128 5.09 -4.86 7.83
CA ALA A 128 5.14 -3.42 8.08
C ALA A 128 3.75 -2.84 8.40
N ILE A 129 2.71 -3.24 7.66
CA ILE A 129 1.35 -2.73 7.92
C ILE A 129 0.77 -3.28 9.22
N VAL A 130 1.05 -4.54 9.57
CA VAL A 130 0.60 -5.13 10.84
C VAL A 130 1.28 -4.43 12.01
N GLU A 131 2.58 -4.18 11.94
CA GLU A 131 3.32 -3.48 12.98
C GLU A 131 2.75 -2.08 13.22
N ILE A 132 2.67 -1.23 12.19
CA ILE A 132 2.28 0.17 12.36
C ILE A 132 0.84 0.33 12.87
N THR A 133 -0.07 -0.53 12.38
CA THR A 133 -1.47 -0.50 12.81
C THR A 133 -1.62 -0.97 14.25
N THR A 134 -0.85 -1.97 14.67
CA THR A 134 -0.84 -2.46 16.05
C THR A 134 -0.17 -1.46 17.00
N SER A 135 0.94 -0.82 16.59
CA SER A 135 1.71 0.08 17.45
C SER A 135 1.02 1.44 17.65
N LYS A 136 0.30 1.95 16.64
CA LYS A 136 -0.39 3.24 16.72
C LYS A 136 -1.84 3.13 17.21
N HIS A 137 -2.46 1.95 17.12
CA HIS A 137 -3.86 1.71 17.54
C HIS A 137 -4.08 0.28 18.10
N PRO A 138 -3.53 -0.06 19.27
CA PRO A 138 -3.63 -1.42 19.83
C PRO A 138 -5.08 -1.87 20.12
N ASP A 139 -6.01 -0.92 20.31
CA ASP A 139 -7.40 -1.20 20.70
C ASP A 139 -8.39 -1.31 19.51
N ASN A 140 -7.98 -1.01 18.27
CA ASN A 140 -8.89 -0.94 17.11
C ASN A 140 -9.24 -2.29 16.47
N GLY A 141 -8.98 -3.39 17.18
CA GLY A 141 -9.14 -4.76 16.68
C GLY A 141 -8.10 -5.13 15.61
N PRO A 142 -8.04 -6.41 15.22
CA PRO A 142 -6.99 -6.87 14.31
C PRO A 142 -7.21 -6.34 12.89
N LEU A 143 -6.15 -5.85 12.24
CA LEU A 143 -6.14 -5.56 10.81
C LEU A 143 -6.61 -6.79 10.00
N LEU A 144 -7.51 -6.58 9.04
CA LEU A 144 -7.81 -7.60 8.04
C LEU A 144 -6.98 -7.34 6.77
N TYR A 145 -5.99 -8.18 6.52
CA TYR A 145 -5.19 -8.12 5.29
C TYR A 145 -5.86 -8.91 4.17
N LEU A 146 -6.00 -8.29 3.01
CA LEU A 146 -6.63 -8.82 1.81
C LEU A 146 -5.56 -8.94 0.71
N MET A 147 -5.56 -10.07 0.00
CA MET A 147 -4.72 -10.18 -1.19
C MET A 147 -5.35 -9.40 -2.35
N CYS A 148 -4.53 -8.62 -3.06
CA CYS A 148 -4.95 -7.94 -4.27
C CYS A 148 -5.44 -8.93 -5.33
N PHE A 149 -6.72 -8.81 -5.72
CA PHE A 149 -7.33 -9.77 -6.66
C PHE A 149 -6.62 -9.78 -8.03
N PHE A 150 -6.12 -8.64 -8.48
CA PHE A 150 -5.31 -8.58 -9.71
C PHE A 150 -4.05 -9.46 -9.62
N HIS A 151 -3.33 -9.42 -8.50
CA HIS A 151 -2.15 -10.27 -8.29
C HIS A 151 -2.52 -11.75 -8.20
N VAL A 152 -3.68 -12.08 -7.59
CA VAL A 152 -4.20 -13.44 -7.62
C VAL A 152 -4.46 -13.91 -9.06
N VAL A 153 -5.17 -13.10 -9.86
CA VAL A 153 -5.46 -13.39 -11.28
C VAL A 153 -4.18 -13.59 -12.08
N LYS A 154 -3.19 -12.70 -11.91
CA LYS A 154 -1.87 -12.80 -12.57
C LYS A 154 -1.14 -14.08 -12.19
N ASN A 155 -1.04 -14.38 -10.89
CA ASN A 155 -0.37 -15.58 -10.40
C ASN A 155 -1.05 -16.86 -10.90
N VAL A 156 -2.39 -16.88 -10.97
CA VAL A 156 -3.14 -17.99 -11.57
C VAL A 156 -2.84 -18.09 -13.06
N ALA A 157 -2.88 -16.99 -13.81
CA ALA A 157 -2.57 -16.94 -15.23
C ALA A 157 -1.21 -17.57 -15.55
N ASP A 158 -0.17 -17.17 -14.79
CA ASP A 158 1.19 -17.69 -14.96
C ASP A 158 1.23 -19.21 -14.72
N ARG A 159 0.53 -19.70 -13.68
CA ARG A 159 0.48 -21.12 -13.32
C ARG A 159 -0.26 -21.99 -14.34
N VAL A 160 -1.33 -21.49 -14.93
CA VAL A 160 -2.19 -22.26 -15.85
C VAL A 160 -1.77 -22.13 -17.30
N SER A 161 -0.86 -21.21 -17.62
CA SER A 161 -0.45 -20.86 -18.99
C SER A 161 0.00 -22.04 -19.88
N SER A 162 0.53 -23.11 -19.28
CA SER A 162 1.00 -24.31 -19.99
C SER A 162 -0.07 -25.42 -20.11
N LEU A 163 -1.28 -25.21 -19.59
CA LEU A 163 -2.36 -26.19 -19.59
C LEU A 163 -3.23 -26.06 -20.86
N SER A 164 -4.16 -27.00 -21.04
CA SER A 164 -5.13 -26.91 -22.14
C SER A 164 -6.04 -25.69 -21.98
N VAL A 165 -6.57 -25.19 -23.10
CA VAL A 165 -7.48 -24.03 -23.12
C VAL A 165 -8.71 -24.26 -22.23
N GLU A 166 -9.21 -25.49 -22.18
CA GLU A 166 -10.34 -25.89 -21.34
C GLU A 166 -9.99 -25.79 -19.86
N ALA A 167 -8.81 -26.30 -19.48
CA ALA A 167 -8.33 -26.24 -18.10
C ALA A 167 -8.07 -24.79 -17.64
N VAL A 168 -7.48 -23.96 -18.51
CA VAL A 168 -7.30 -22.52 -18.27
C VAL A 168 -8.66 -21.85 -18.06
N SER A 169 -9.60 -22.06 -18.97
CA SER A 169 -10.95 -21.46 -18.91
C SER A 169 -11.70 -21.86 -17.65
N LEU A 170 -11.59 -23.13 -17.24
CA LEU A 170 -12.21 -23.64 -16.03
C LEU A 170 -11.58 -23.01 -14.76
N GLY A 171 -10.26 -22.87 -14.74
CA GLY A 171 -9.53 -22.21 -13.66
C GLY A 171 -9.97 -20.77 -13.45
N PHE A 172 -10.03 -19.96 -14.52
CA PHE A 172 -10.52 -18.59 -14.42
C PHE A 172 -12.00 -18.51 -14.05
N LYS A 173 -12.85 -19.39 -14.60
CA LYS A 173 -14.27 -19.44 -14.23
C LYS A 173 -14.45 -19.59 -12.72
N HIS A 174 -13.77 -20.57 -12.11
CA HIS A 174 -13.86 -20.78 -10.67
C HIS A 174 -13.23 -19.65 -9.86
N LEU A 175 -12.12 -19.06 -10.32
CA LEU A 175 -11.51 -17.91 -9.68
C LEU A 175 -12.47 -16.72 -9.59
N TYR A 176 -13.15 -16.38 -10.68
CA TYR A 176 -14.13 -15.30 -10.70
C TYR A 176 -15.40 -15.65 -9.91
N GLN A 177 -15.83 -16.92 -9.92
CA GLN A 177 -16.92 -17.37 -9.05
C GLN A 177 -16.57 -17.13 -7.58
N MET A 178 -15.40 -17.57 -7.11
CA MET A 178 -14.94 -17.31 -5.73
C MET A 178 -14.94 -15.82 -5.39
N HIS A 179 -14.49 -14.97 -6.30
CA HIS A 179 -14.37 -13.53 -6.03
C HIS A 179 -15.73 -12.81 -5.95
N TYR A 180 -16.72 -13.27 -6.71
CA TYR A 180 -18.05 -12.66 -6.76
C TYR A 180 -19.09 -13.33 -5.86
N SER A 181 -18.78 -14.49 -5.26
CA SER A 181 -19.58 -15.09 -4.20
C SER A 181 -19.63 -14.18 -2.98
N LYS A 182 -20.80 -14.07 -2.35
CA LYS A 182 -21.04 -13.28 -1.14
C LYS A 182 -20.38 -13.90 0.09
N ASP A 183 -20.30 -15.23 0.10
CA ASP A 183 -19.70 -16.02 1.17
C ASP A 183 -19.20 -17.37 0.65
N SER A 184 -18.55 -18.14 1.54
CA SER A 184 -18.00 -19.46 1.23
C SER A 184 -19.07 -20.50 0.87
N THR A 185 -20.32 -20.31 1.29
CA THR A 185 -21.42 -21.25 1.04
C THR A 185 -21.92 -21.12 -0.39
N GLU A 186 -22.02 -19.89 -0.92
CA GLU A 186 -22.42 -19.62 -2.32
C GLU A 186 -21.43 -20.17 -3.35
N PHE A 187 -20.19 -20.44 -2.96
CA PHE A 187 -19.17 -21.01 -3.83
C PHE A 187 -19.25 -22.55 -3.98
N THR A 188 -20.00 -23.24 -3.12
CA THR A 188 -20.11 -24.71 -3.08
C THR A 188 -21.05 -25.26 -4.14
#